data_AF-A0A6S6G4A5-F1
#
_entry.id   AF-A0A6S6G4A5-F1
#
_cell.length_a   1.000
_cell.length_b   1.000
_cell.length_c   1.000
_cell.angle_alpha   90.00
_cell.angle_beta   90.00
_cell.angle_gamma   90.00
#
_symmetry.space_group_name_H-M   'P 1'
#
loop_
_entity.id
_entity.type
_entity.pdbx_description
1 polymer ?
#
loop_
_entity_poly.entity_id
_entity_poly.type
_entity_poly.pdbx_seq_one_letter_code
_entity_poly.pdbx_strand_id
1 'polypeptide(L)'
;MMRNLVDQMLAMVDRGAWSADGDEERFGIAITGARIEFDTTTTSIGLAFEQLAAAIEATIAVERARRMIEAAGAEPQLPLLWLVSGSDVLAKWLAWAGVSNALSKALALSDAIGTAPVAGHLDRRARRDLGQGGARIRVRGGVAIAERIELCDQPRCIATLGETARIRIEAHKLPETLICALQKDARANALRPLADVVSHPFFVAAELGIIGVANEGLAVVFEVESHWTPLEPVPAAALNVIPSDADPAFPWRATLSERRRLNGLVEEARHRFAATRDPR
;
A
#
# COMPACT_ATOMS: atom_id res chain seq x y z
N MET A 1 -25.96 -6.67 -24.42
CA MET A 1 -24.54 -6.44 -24.83
C MET A 1 -23.65 -5.97 -23.67
N MET A 2 -24.08 -5.02 -22.83
CA MET A 2 -23.32 -4.57 -21.65
C MET A 2 -23.20 -5.63 -20.55
N ARG A 3 -24.25 -6.43 -20.33
CA ARG A 3 -24.22 -7.56 -19.39
C ARG A 3 -23.12 -8.58 -19.68
N ASN A 4 -22.82 -8.84 -20.95
CA ASN A 4 -21.71 -9.72 -21.34
C ASN A 4 -20.35 -9.18 -20.87
N LEU A 5 -20.11 -7.85 -20.92
CA LEU A 5 -18.87 -7.27 -20.38
C LEU A 5 -18.78 -7.43 -18.86
N VAL A 6 -19.90 -7.22 -18.16
CA VAL A 6 -19.99 -7.47 -16.72
C VAL A 6 -19.70 -8.94 -16.40
N ASP A 7 -20.29 -9.88 -17.13
CA ASP A 7 -20.03 -11.32 -16.96
C ASP A 7 -18.56 -11.67 -17.22
N GLN A 8 -17.92 -11.05 -18.22
CA GLN A 8 -16.49 -11.24 -18.51
C GLN A 8 -15.58 -10.70 -17.40
N MET A 9 -15.95 -9.59 -16.76
CA MET A 9 -15.23 -9.06 -15.60
C MET A 9 -15.42 -9.97 -14.39
N LEU A 10 -16.66 -10.39 -14.11
CA LEU A 10 -17.01 -11.26 -12.98
C LEU A 10 -16.43 -12.68 -13.11
N ALA A 11 -16.11 -13.13 -14.32
CA ALA A 11 -15.41 -14.39 -14.56
C ALA A 11 -13.96 -14.40 -14.02
N MET A 12 -13.42 -13.26 -13.56
CA MET A 12 -12.10 -13.17 -12.94
C MET A 12 -12.08 -13.51 -11.44
N VAL A 13 -13.25 -13.65 -10.82
CA VAL A 13 -13.40 -13.97 -9.39
C VAL A 13 -14.30 -15.17 -9.20
N ASP A 14 -14.22 -15.82 -8.04
CA ASP A 14 -15.03 -17.01 -7.78
C ASP A 14 -16.53 -16.66 -7.81
N ARG A 15 -17.35 -17.54 -8.41
CA ARG A 15 -18.80 -17.30 -8.58
C ARG A 15 -19.51 -17.01 -7.26
N GLY A 16 -19.02 -17.56 -6.15
CA GLY A 16 -19.55 -17.35 -4.81
C GLY A 16 -19.26 -15.98 -4.21
N ALA A 17 -18.36 -15.18 -4.80
CA ALA A 17 -17.99 -13.85 -4.32
C ALA A 17 -18.99 -12.75 -4.73
N TRP A 18 -19.96 -13.05 -5.60
CA TRP A 18 -20.88 -12.05 -6.12
C TRP A 18 -22.30 -12.58 -6.38
N SER A 19 -23.27 -11.68 -6.39
CA SER A 19 -24.64 -11.94 -6.86
C SER A 19 -25.11 -10.82 -7.76
N ALA A 20 -26.03 -11.14 -8.67
CA ALA A 20 -26.65 -10.19 -9.57
C ALA A 20 -28.16 -10.30 -9.49
N ASP A 21 -28.85 -9.16 -9.55
CA ASP A 21 -30.30 -9.05 -9.58
C ASP A 21 -30.73 -7.91 -10.50
N GLY A 22 -31.93 -8.02 -11.09
CA GLY A 22 -32.45 -7.06 -12.09
C GLY A 22 -32.49 -7.62 -13.51
N ASP A 23 -32.75 -6.73 -14.47
CA ASP A 23 -32.94 -7.05 -15.89
C ASP A 23 -31.73 -6.63 -16.76
N GLU A 24 -31.88 -6.60 -18.08
CA GLU A 24 -30.76 -6.24 -18.97
C GLU A 24 -30.43 -4.74 -18.99
N GLU A 25 -31.37 -3.87 -18.65
CA GLU A 25 -31.22 -2.42 -18.70
C GLU A 25 -30.84 -1.83 -17.34
N ARG A 26 -31.36 -2.43 -16.27
CA ARG A 26 -31.12 -2.04 -14.88
C ARG A 26 -30.88 -3.26 -14.01
N PHE A 27 -29.65 -3.38 -13.51
CA PHE A 27 -29.26 -4.49 -12.65
C PHE A 27 -28.24 -4.06 -11.60
N GLY A 28 -28.29 -4.72 -10.45
CA GLY A 28 -27.33 -4.56 -9.35
C GLY A 28 -26.37 -5.73 -9.30
N ILE A 29 -25.10 -5.44 -9.04
CA ILE A 29 -24.07 -6.44 -8.71
C ILE A 29 -23.66 -6.23 -7.26
N ALA A 30 -23.88 -7.23 -6.41
CA ALA A 30 -23.31 -7.27 -5.07
C ALA A 30 -21.99 -8.05 -5.10
N ILE A 31 -20.92 -7.43 -4.64
CA ILE A 31 -19.56 -8.00 -4.60
C ILE A 31 -18.79 -7.32 -3.47
N THR A 32 -18.14 -8.10 -2.61
CA THR A 32 -17.12 -7.57 -1.67
C THR A 32 -17.65 -6.46 -0.74
N GLY A 33 -18.83 -6.71 -0.18
CA GLY A 33 -19.54 -5.78 0.71
C GLY A 33 -20.11 -4.53 0.03
N ALA A 34 -19.94 -4.39 -1.29
CA ALA A 34 -20.49 -3.30 -2.08
C ALA A 34 -21.66 -3.78 -2.95
N ARG A 35 -22.55 -2.85 -3.28
CA ARG A 35 -23.59 -3.02 -4.29
C ARG A 35 -23.39 -1.95 -5.36
N ILE A 36 -23.24 -2.38 -6.60
CA ILE A 36 -22.92 -1.55 -7.75
C ILE A 36 -24.13 -1.60 -8.68
N GLU A 37 -24.75 -0.45 -8.90
CA GLU A 37 -25.93 -0.33 -9.75
C GLU A 37 -25.52 0.02 -11.18
N PHE A 38 -26.01 -0.77 -12.13
CA PHE A 38 -25.87 -0.52 -13.55
C PHE A 38 -27.21 -0.04 -14.08
N ASP A 39 -27.21 1.16 -14.67
CA ASP A 39 -28.31 1.66 -15.48
C ASP A 39 -27.75 2.04 -16.86
N THR A 40 -28.07 1.23 -17.86
CA THR A 40 -27.55 1.40 -19.23
C THR A 40 -28.08 2.65 -19.93
N THR A 41 -29.10 3.30 -19.35
CA THR A 41 -29.68 4.55 -19.86
C THR A 41 -28.92 5.79 -19.35
N THR A 42 -28.08 5.65 -18.33
CA THR A 42 -27.40 6.76 -17.65
C THR A 42 -25.96 6.97 -18.13
N THR A 43 -25.47 8.22 -18.06
CA THR A 43 -24.06 8.55 -18.36
C THR A 43 -23.07 8.03 -17.33
N SER A 44 -23.55 7.62 -16.15
CA SER A 44 -22.73 7.08 -15.06
C SER A 44 -22.31 5.63 -15.26
N ILE A 45 -22.70 4.97 -16.37
CA ILE A 45 -22.36 3.56 -16.60
C ILE A 45 -20.84 3.31 -16.56
N GLY A 46 -20.03 4.25 -17.07
CA GLY A 46 -18.56 4.15 -17.01
C GLY A 46 -18.03 4.09 -15.58
N LEU A 47 -18.61 4.86 -14.67
CA LEU A 47 -18.27 4.83 -13.25
C LEU A 47 -18.69 3.50 -12.60
N ALA A 48 -19.83 2.91 -13.00
CA ALA A 48 -20.23 1.59 -12.51
C ALA A 48 -19.22 0.49 -12.93
N PHE A 49 -18.68 0.57 -14.14
CA PHE A 49 -17.60 -0.33 -14.60
C PHE A 49 -16.29 -0.12 -13.82
N GLU A 50 -15.91 1.13 -13.53
CA GLU A 50 -14.74 1.42 -12.68
C GLU A 50 -14.92 0.90 -11.24
N GLN A 51 -16.10 1.09 -10.67
CA GLN A 51 -16.44 0.56 -9.34
C GLN A 51 -16.39 -0.97 -9.33
N LEU A 52 -16.87 -1.62 -10.40
CA LEU A 52 -16.81 -3.06 -10.54
C LEU A 52 -15.37 -3.57 -10.67
N ALA A 53 -14.52 -2.88 -11.44
CA ALA A 53 -13.10 -3.20 -11.53
C ALA A 53 -12.42 -3.10 -10.15
N ALA A 54 -12.67 -2.01 -9.40
CA ALA A 54 -12.13 -1.83 -8.05
C ALA A 54 -12.63 -2.92 -7.08
N ALA A 55 -13.89 -3.33 -7.20
CA ALA A 55 -14.46 -4.41 -6.39
C ALA A 55 -13.84 -5.78 -6.71
N ILE A 56 -13.61 -6.06 -7.99
CA ILE A 56 -12.93 -7.29 -8.44
C ILE A 56 -11.49 -7.31 -7.94
N GLU A 57 -10.75 -6.21 -8.04
CA GLU A 57 -9.38 -6.12 -7.51
C GLU A 57 -9.34 -6.36 -5.99
N ALA A 58 -10.30 -5.81 -5.24
CA ALA A 58 -10.43 -6.05 -3.80
C ALA A 58 -10.74 -7.53 -3.50
N THR A 59 -11.63 -8.15 -4.29
CA THR A 59 -11.98 -9.58 -4.17
C THR A 59 -10.77 -10.47 -4.41
N ILE A 60 -10.05 -10.24 -5.52
CA ILE A 60 -8.80 -10.95 -5.85
C ILE A 60 -7.80 -10.81 -4.69
N ALA A 61 -7.64 -9.60 -4.15
CA ALA A 61 -6.71 -9.37 -3.04
C ALA A 61 -7.04 -10.20 -1.80
N VAL A 62 -8.32 -10.30 -1.45
CA VAL A 62 -8.80 -11.07 -0.28
C VAL A 62 -8.67 -12.57 -0.52
N GLU A 63 -9.13 -13.06 -1.67
CA GLU A 63 -9.04 -14.49 -2.03
C GLU A 63 -7.58 -14.93 -2.04
N ARG A 64 -6.69 -14.13 -2.63
CA ARG A 64 -5.26 -14.43 -2.69
C ARG A 64 -4.62 -14.36 -1.30
N ALA A 65 -4.93 -13.35 -0.49
CA ALA A 65 -4.44 -13.28 0.89
C ALA A 65 -4.89 -14.50 1.72
N ARG A 66 -6.14 -14.96 1.56
CA ARG A 66 -6.65 -16.18 2.22
C ARG A 66 -5.89 -17.43 1.78
N ARG A 67 -5.69 -17.63 0.47
CA ARG A 67 -4.90 -18.76 -0.07
C ARG A 67 -3.47 -18.73 0.45
N MET A 68 -2.85 -17.55 0.54
CA MET A 68 -1.51 -17.38 1.09
C MET A 68 -1.45 -17.76 2.58
N ILE A 69 -2.43 -17.35 3.40
CA ILE A 69 -2.52 -17.71 4.82
C ILE A 69 -2.66 -19.22 4.99
N GLU A 70 -3.56 -19.82 4.22
CA GLU A 70 -3.80 -21.26 4.23
C GLU A 70 -2.53 -22.03 3.86
N ALA A 71 -1.85 -21.64 2.77
CA ALA A 71 -0.61 -22.27 2.33
C ALA A 71 0.55 -22.09 3.33
N ALA A 72 0.60 -20.95 4.03
CA ALA A 72 1.59 -20.72 5.08
C ALA A 72 1.32 -21.52 6.36
N GLY A 73 0.14 -22.14 6.51
CA GLY A 73 -0.26 -22.84 7.74
C GLY A 73 -0.39 -21.90 8.93
N ALA A 74 -0.64 -20.61 8.69
CA ALA A 74 -0.73 -19.62 9.75
C ALA A 74 -2.15 -19.57 10.35
N GLU A 75 -2.25 -19.34 11.66
CA GLU A 75 -3.56 -19.18 12.30
C GLU A 75 -4.28 -17.93 11.74
N PRO A 76 -5.57 -18.05 11.39
CA PRO A 76 -6.33 -16.96 10.77
C PRO A 76 -6.61 -15.76 11.70
N GLN A 77 -6.14 -15.79 12.96
CA GLN A 77 -6.54 -14.84 14.00
C GLN A 77 -5.78 -13.49 13.96
N LEU A 78 -4.65 -13.40 13.25
CA LEU A 78 -3.89 -12.16 13.15
C LEU A 78 -3.47 -11.95 11.70
N PRO A 79 -3.68 -10.76 11.12
CA PRO A 79 -3.05 -10.46 9.84
C PRO A 79 -1.55 -10.36 10.05
N LEU A 80 -0.86 -11.09 9.19
CA LEU A 80 0.56 -11.27 9.24
C LEU A 80 1.22 -10.09 8.53
N LEU A 81 2.31 -9.53 9.06
CA LEU A 81 2.90 -8.33 8.48
C LEU A 81 3.45 -8.55 7.08
N TRP A 82 3.70 -9.80 6.68
CA TRP A 82 4.02 -10.17 5.31
C TRP A 82 2.83 -10.07 4.33
N LEU A 83 1.61 -9.78 4.80
CA LEU A 83 0.44 -9.37 3.99
C LEU A 83 0.25 -7.85 3.92
N VAL A 84 1.22 -7.09 4.44
CA VAL A 84 1.19 -5.62 4.43
C VAL A 84 2.48 -5.12 3.81
N SER A 85 2.37 -4.28 2.80
CA SER A 85 3.51 -3.64 2.14
C SER A 85 3.71 -2.25 2.70
N GLY A 86 4.97 -1.88 2.90
CA GLY A 86 5.39 -0.58 3.40
C GLY A 86 6.67 -0.12 2.73
N SER A 87 7.11 1.07 3.11
CA SER A 87 8.51 1.46 2.97
C SER A 87 9.40 0.41 3.66
N ASP A 88 10.48 0.00 3.02
CA ASP A 88 11.52 -0.84 3.63
C ASP A 88 12.13 -0.19 4.89
N VAL A 89 12.19 1.14 4.94
CA VAL A 89 12.59 1.88 6.15
C VAL A 89 11.60 1.66 7.28
N LEU A 90 10.30 1.55 6.99
CA LEU A 90 9.28 1.22 7.98
C LEU A 90 9.45 -0.22 8.49
N ALA A 91 9.71 -1.18 7.61
CA ALA A 91 9.97 -2.56 8.00
C ALA A 91 11.18 -2.65 8.96
N LYS A 92 12.30 -2.00 8.60
CA LYS A 92 13.49 -1.89 9.45
C LYS A 92 13.17 -1.22 10.80
N TRP A 93 12.36 -0.17 10.80
CA TRP A 93 11.97 0.53 12.02
C TRP A 93 11.11 -0.35 12.93
N LEU A 94 10.11 -1.05 12.39
CA LEU A 94 9.24 -1.95 13.17
C LEU A 94 10.06 -3.05 13.87
N ALA A 95 11.02 -3.63 13.15
CA ALA A 95 11.92 -4.64 13.66
C ALA A 95 12.83 -4.08 14.77
N TRP A 96 13.46 -2.93 14.51
CA TRP A 96 14.35 -2.26 15.46
C TRP A 96 13.64 -1.80 16.73
N ALA A 97 12.44 -1.22 16.60
CA ALA A 97 11.65 -0.72 17.73
C ALA A 97 10.91 -1.83 18.50
N GLY A 98 10.87 -3.06 17.96
CA GLY A 98 10.20 -4.19 18.60
C GLY A 98 8.68 -4.05 18.67
N VAL A 99 8.06 -3.36 17.70
CA VAL A 99 6.62 -3.05 17.70
C VAL A 99 5.82 -3.83 16.65
N SER A 100 6.46 -4.74 15.89
CA SER A 100 5.80 -5.58 14.88
C SER A 100 4.53 -6.27 15.40
N ASN A 101 4.61 -6.92 16.57
CA ASN A 101 3.47 -7.61 17.19
C ASN A 101 2.33 -6.64 17.56
N ALA A 102 2.66 -5.42 17.99
CA ALA A 102 1.65 -4.42 18.31
C ALA A 102 0.91 -3.95 17.04
N LEU A 103 1.63 -3.76 15.94
CA LEU A 103 1.01 -3.46 14.64
C LEU A 103 0.15 -4.62 14.17
N SER A 104 0.68 -5.86 14.14
CA SER A 104 -0.08 -7.05 13.68
C SER A 104 -1.41 -7.22 14.43
N LYS A 105 -1.43 -7.00 15.75
CA LYS A 105 -2.67 -7.05 16.56
C LYS A 105 -3.68 -5.93 16.28
N ALA A 106 -3.23 -4.80 15.74
CA ALA A 106 -4.08 -3.65 15.42
C ALA A 106 -4.68 -3.73 14.00
N LEU A 107 -4.34 -4.77 13.26
CA LEU A 107 -4.76 -5.00 11.89
C LEU A 107 -5.87 -6.05 11.85
N ALA A 108 -6.70 -5.98 10.81
CA ALA A 108 -7.70 -6.99 10.50
C ALA A 108 -7.73 -7.28 9.00
N LEU A 109 -8.09 -8.51 8.64
CA LEU A 109 -8.53 -8.81 7.28
C LEU A 109 -9.85 -8.10 7.03
N SER A 110 -9.97 -7.49 5.86
CA SER A 110 -11.17 -6.81 5.41
C SER A 110 -11.40 -7.15 3.95
N ASP A 111 -12.64 -7.42 3.58
CA ASP A 111 -13.04 -7.50 2.19
C ASP A 111 -13.50 -6.15 1.64
N ALA A 112 -13.94 -5.19 2.45
CA ALA A 112 -14.44 -3.91 1.95
C ALA A 112 -13.49 -3.18 0.97
N ILE A 113 -14.06 -2.66 -0.12
CA ILE A 113 -13.34 -1.95 -1.19
C ILE A 113 -12.46 -0.83 -0.62
N GLY A 114 -11.22 -0.74 -1.11
CA GLY A 114 -10.22 0.24 -0.65
C GLY A 114 -9.58 -0.07 0.71
N THR A 115 -10.08 -1.09 1.41
CA THR A 115 -9.50 -1.60 2.66
C THR A 115 -8.89 -3.00 2.50
N ALA A 116 -9.30 -3.74 1.46
CA ALA A 116 -8.85 -5.08 1.16
C ALA A 116 -7.37 -5.20 0.74
N PRO A 117 -6.63 -6.22 1.22
CA PRO A 117 -7.10 -7.32 2.06
C PRO A 117 -6.91 -7.08 3.56
N VAL A 118 -6.07 -6.10 3.94
CA VAL A 118 -5.72 -5.79 5.32
C VAL A 118 -5.92 -4.31 5.58
N ALA A 119 -6.57 -3.98 6.68
CA ALA A 119 -6.73 -2.62 7.16
C ALA A 119 -6.56 -2.53 8.67
N GLY A 120 -6.21 -1.34 9.13
CA GLY A 120 -6.13 -1.04 10.55
C GLY A 120 -5.29 0.19 10.83
N HIS A 121 -5.11 0.45 12.11
CA HIS A 121 -4.43 1.64 12.57
C HIS A 121 -3.72 1.37 13.89
N LEU A 122 -2.46 1.76 13.95
CA LEU A 122 -1.69 1.79 15.18
C LEU A 122 -1.39 3.25 15.53
N ASP A 123 -1.92 3.70 16.65
CA ASP A 123 -1.48 4.92 17.33
C ASP A 123 -0.92 4.51 18.68
N ARG A 124 0.37 4.73 18.88
CA ARG A 124 1.07 4.30 20.07
C ARG A 124 2.11 5.31 20.49
N ARG A 125 2.10 5.69 21.77
CA ARG A 125 3.26 6.34 22.39
C ARG A 125 4.39 5.33 22.55
N ALA A 126 5.59 5.74 22.13
CA ALA A 126 6.76 4.89 22.28
C ALA A 126 7.17 4.80 23.75
N ARG A 127 8.04 3.84 24.07
CA ARG A 127 8.46 3.63 25.45
C ARG A 127 9.41 4.77 25.86
N ARG A 128 9.18 5.36 27.04
CA ARG A 128 9.91 6.55 27.53
C ARG A 128 11.43 6.34 27.66
N ASP A 129 11.85 5.10 27.87
CA ASP A 129 13.24 4.66 27.97
C ASP A 129 14.02 4.78 26.65
N LEU A 130 13.33 4.90 25.51
CA LEU A 130 13.96 5.08 24.19
C LEU A 130 14.02 6.55 23.74
N GLY A 131 13.52 7.50 24.55
CA GLY A 131 13.48 8.94 24.17
C GLY A 131 12.61 9.25 22.94
N GLN A 132 11.71 8.34 22.58
CA GLN A 132 10.77 8.45 21.46
C GLN A 132 9.40 8.88 21.97
N GLY A 133 8.73 9.80 21.28
CA GLY A 133 7.40 10.26 21.70
C GLY A 133 6.22 9.42 21.18
N GLY A 134 6.30 8.81 19.98
CA GLY A 134 5.20 7.98 19.45
C GLY A 134 5.26 7.65 17.96
N ALA A 135 4.42 6.70 17.54
CA ALA A 135 4.26 6.26 16.17
C ALA A 135 2.78 6.17 15.79
N ARG A 136 2.46 6.68 14.60
CA ARG A 136 1.15 6.63 13.97
C ARG A 136 1.27 5.98 12.60
N ILE A 137 0.73 4.78 12.49
CA ILE A 137 0.78 3.95 11.28
C ILE A 137 -0.65 3.64 10.85
N ARG A 138 -0.96 3.90 9.59
CA ARG A 138 -2.24 3.55 8.99
C ARG A 138 -2.03 2.50 7.92
N VAL A 139 -2.83 1.45 7.95
CA VAL A 139 -2.85 0.42 6.92
C VAL A 139 -4.19 0.47 6.20
N ARG A 140 -4.15 0.62 4.88
CA ARG A 140 -5.33 0.51 4.01
C ARG A 140 -4.98 -0.26 2.76
N GLY A 141 -5.79 -1.25 2.42
CA GLY A 141 -5.60 -2.01 1.20
C GLY A 141 -4.31 -2.84 1.19
N GLY A 142 -3.88 -3.29 2.38
CA GLY A 142 -2.58 -3.92 2.59
C GLY A 142 -1.38 -2.97 2.46
N VAL A 143 -1.58 -1.65 2.42
CA VAL A 143 -0.48 -0.67 2.34
C VAL A 143 -0.35 0.07 3.66
N ALA A 144 0.83 -0.01 4.26
CA ALA A 144 1.21 0.74 5.45
C ALA A 144 1.86 2.08 5.09
N ILE A 145 1.33 3.14 5.70
CA ILE A 145 1.92 4.48 5.69
C ILE A 145 2.17 4.89 7.13
N ALA A 146 3.41 5.21 7.44
CA ALA A 146 3.77 5.82 8.72
C ALA A 146 3.60 7.34 8.59
N GLU A 147 2.44 7.82 9.04
CA GLU A 147 2.10 9.25 9.01
C GLU A 147 3.08 10.05 9.86
N ARG A 148 3.54 9.47 10.98
CA ARG A 148 4.52 10.07 11.88
C ARG A 148 5.18 9.02 12.77
N ILE A 149 6.51 9.10 12.88
CA ILE A 149 7.33 8.34 13.83
C ILE A 149 8.27 9.32 14.52
N GLU A 150 8.16 9.48 15.83
CA GLU A 150 9.08 10.29 16.62
C GLU A 150 10.28 9.43 17.04
N LEU A 151 11.44 9.74 16.49
CA LEU A 151 12.69 9.03 16.73
C LEU A 151 13.44 9.56 17.96
N CYS A 152 13.31 10.86 18.24
CA CYS A 152 13.90 11.51 19.41
C CYS A 152 13.07 12.74 19.80
N ASP A 153 12.96 13.04 21.09
CA ASP A 153 12.25 14.21 21.61
C ASP A 153 13.12 15.49 21.61
N GLN A 154 14.44 15.38 21.80
CA GLN A 154 15.37 16.52 21.85
C GLN A 154 16.73 16.20 21.19
N PRO A 155 17.06 16.82 20.03
CA PRO A 155 16.14 17.61 19.20
C PRO A 155 15.01 16.74 18.67
N ARG A 156 13.83 17.35 18.46
CA ARG A 156 12.67 16.64 17.95
C ARG A 156 12.96 16.13 16.54
N CYS A 157 13.01 14.81 16.41
CA CYS A 157 13.33 14.08 15.18
C CYS A 157 12.11 13.26 14.76
N ILE A 158 11.55 13.55 13.59
CA ILE A 158 10.33 12.94 13.08
C ILE A 158 10.61 12.29 11.73
N ALA A 159 10.22 11.04 11.58
CA ALA A 159 10.17 10.34 10.32
C ALA A 159 8.74 10.24 9.78
N THR A 160 8.58 10.49 8.49
CA THR A 160 7.37 10.17 7.72
C THR A 160 7.78 9.18 6.63
N LEU A 161 7.22 7.97 6.69
CA LEU A 161 7.64 6.85 5.84
C LEU A 161 6.46 6.40 4.96
N GLY A 162 6.64 6.53 3.65
CA GLY A 162 5.67 6.14 2.61
C GLY A 162 6.41 5.85 1.31
N GLU A 163 5.92 6.36 0.17
CA GLU A 163 6.64 6.26 -1.13
C GLU A 163 8.02 6.91 -1.08
N THR A 164 8.17 7.93 -0.25
CA THR A 164 9.46 8.56 0.07
C THR A 164 9.60 8.58 1.58
N ALA A 165 10.78 8.22 2.08
CA ALA A 165 11.10 8.30 3.49
C ALA A 165 11.77 9.65 3.78
N ARG A 166 11.15 10.43 4.68
CA ARG A 166 11.62 11.77 5.07
C ARG A 166 11.93 11.81 6.55
N ILE A 167 13.13 12.26 6.91
CA ILE A 167 13.60 12.44 8.27
C ILE A 167 13.77 13.93 8.53
N ARG A 168 12.96 14.49 9.42
CA ARG A 168 12.97 15.90 9.81
C ARG A 168 13.58 16.06 11.20
N ILE A 169 14.60 16.90 11.32
CA ILE A 169 15.23 17.24 12.60
C ILE A 169 14.99 18.71 12.89
N GLU A 170 14.16 19.00 13.89
CA GLU A 170 13.76 20.36 14.27
C GLU A 170 14.90 21.12 14.96
N ALA A 171 14.81 22.45 14.93
CA ALA A 171 15.76 23.39 15.53
C ALA A 171 17.22 23.21 15.06
N HIS A 172 17.40 22.67 13.85
CA HIS A 172 18.70 22.45 13.23
C HIS A 172 18.70 23.02 11.80
N LYS A 173 19.85 23.54 11.38
CA LYS A 173 20.11 23.95 9.99
C LYS A 173 21.52 23.52 9.62
N LEU A 174 21.69 23.17 8.36
CA LEU A 174 23.02 22.97 7.79
C LEU A 174 23.38 24.17 6.90
N PRO A 175 24.65 24.63 6.91
CA PRO A 175 25.15 25.52 5.87
C PRO A 175 24.88 24.96 4.48
N GLU A 176 24.59 25.83 3.50
CA GLU A 176 24.29 25.42 2.12
C GLU A 176 25.44 24.60 1.50
N THR A 177 26.68 24.91 1.86
CA THR A 177 27.86 24.15 1.42
C THR A 177 27.83 22.70 1.88
N LEU A 178 27.35 22.41 3.09
CA LEU A 178 27.17 21.04 3.57
C LEU A 178 25.98 20.37 2.89
N ILE A 179 24.90 21.10 2.64
CA ILE A 179 23.74 20.57 1.90
C ILE A 179 24.17 20.12 0.50
N CYS A 180 24.88 20.96 -0.25
CA CYS A 180 25.40 20.62 -1.57
C CYS A 180 26.33 19.40 -1.53
N ALA A 181 27.15 19.25 -0.47
CA ALA A 181 28.05 18.12 -0.31
C ALA A 181 27.35 16.80 0.09
N LEU A 182 26.15 16.88 0.69
CA LEU A 182 25.37 15.73 1.13
C LEU A 182 24.31 15.28 0.11
N GLN A 183 23.98 16.12 -0.87
CA GLN A 183 23.08 15.75 -1.96
C GLN A 183 23.69 14.63 -2.82
N LYS A 184 22.83 13.76 -3.36
CA LYS A 184 23.24 12.69 -4.27
C LYS A 184 23.81 13.30 -5.55
N ASP A 185 25.12 13.23 -5.72
CA ASP A 185 25.78 13.53 -6.99
C ASP A 185 25.57 12.35 -7.96
N ALA A 186 25.01 12.61 -9.14
CA ALA A 186 24.81 11.59 -10.17
C ALA A 186 26.12 10.92 -10.64
N ARG A 187 27.28 11.53 -10.33
CA ARG A 187 28.62 11.00 -10.64
C ARG A 187 29.28 10.26 -9.49
N ALA A 188 28.71 10.30 -8.28
CA ALA A 188 29.26 9.60 -7.12
C ALA A 188 28.75 8.15 -7.09
N ASN A 189 29.69 7.20 -6.96
CA ASN A 189 29.39 5.77 -7.01
C ASN A 189 28.81 5.19 -5.70
N ALA A 190 28.74 5.97 -4.62
CA ALA A 190 28.30 5.49 -3.32
C ALA A 190 27.28 6.43 -2.67
N LEU A 191 26.15 5.87 -2.22
CA LEU A 191 25.19 6.56 -1.36
C LEU A 191 25.83 6.82 0.00
N ARG A 192 25.69 8.04 0.51
CA ARG A 192 26.19 8.41 1.84
C ARG A 192 25.22 7.91 2.92
N PRO A 193 25.68 7.16 3.92
CA PRO A 193 24.84 6.75 5.03
C PRO A 193 24.34 7.94 5.85
N LEU A 194 23.08 7.91 6.28
CA LEU A 194 22.50 8.89 7.19
C LEU A 194 23.18 8.86 8.56
N ALA A 195 23.64 7.68 8.98
CA ALA A 195 24.37 7.47 10.23
C ALA A 195 25.67 8.29 10.33
N ASP A 196 26.28 8.65 9.20
CA ASP A 196 27.49 9.48 9.15
C ASP A 196 27.22 10.94 9.56
N VAL A 197 25.98 11.38 9.42
CA VAL A 197 25.55 12.76 9.68
C VAL A 197 24.76 12.85 10.98
N VAL A 198 23.91 11.85 11.23
CA VAL A 198 22.99 11.82 12.38
C VAL A 198 23.25 10.56 13.19
N SER A 199 23.89 10.73 14.33
CA SER A 199 24.18 9.64 15.26
C SER A 199 22.89 9.25 16.01
N HIS A 200 22.13 8.32 15.43
CA HIS A 200 20.96 7.72 16.05
C HIS A 200 21.00 6.19 15.89
N PRO A 201 20.74 5.39 16.94
CA PRO A 201 20.92 3.94 16.90
C PRO A 201 20.13 3.24 15.78
N PHE A 202 18.92 3.72 15.47
CA PHE A 202 18.15 3.23 14.33
C PHE A 202 18.85 3.45 12.99
N PHE A 203 19.42 4.64 12.74
CA PHE A 203 20.06 4.95 11.47
C PHE A 203 21.34 4.14 11.26
N VAL A 204 22.08 3.88 12.35
CA VAL A 204 23.23 2.98 12.35
C VAL A 204 22.79 1.56 11.98
N ALA A 205 21.73 1.04 12.62
CA ALA A 205 21.25 -0.32 12.38
C ALA A 205 20.59 -0.52 11.00
N ALA A 206 19.96 0.53 10.45
CA ALA A 206 19.17 0.46 9.23
C ALA A 206 19.96 0.77 7.94
N GLU A 207 21.18 1.30 8.08
CA GLU A 207 22.09 1.66 6.98
C GLU A 207 21.38 2.49 5.88
N LEU A 208 20.68 3.56 6.29
CA LEU A 208 19.86 4.36 5.38
C LEU A 208 20.73 5.26 4.50
N GLY A 209 20.56 5.21 3.18
CA GLY A 209 21.25 6.09 2.23
C GLY A 209 20.55 7.43 2.05
N ILE A 210 21.30 8.53 2.12
CA ILE A 210 20.80 9.89 1.83
C ILE A 210 20.66 10.06 0.31
N ILE A 211 19.48 10.50 -0.14
CA ILE A 211 19.23 10.88 -1.54
C ILE A 211 19.00 12.38 -1.72
N GLY A 212 18.55 13.06 -0.66
CA GLY A 212 18.30 14.49 -0.67
C GLY A 212 18.49 15.10 0.71
N VAL A 213 18.92 16.36 0.75
CA VAL A 213 19.01 17.16 1.98
C VAL A 213 18.53 18.57 1.67
N ALA A 214 17.73 19.14 2.56
CA ALA A 214 17.27 20.53 2.47
C ALA A 214 17.07 21.13 3.86
N ASN A 215 17.21 22.46 3.96
CA ASN A 215 16.68 23.20 5.10
C ASN A 215 15.21 23.57 4.82
N GLU A 216 14.31 23.21 5.72
CA GLU A 216 12.88 23.57 5.65
C GLU A 216 12.46 24.35 6.89
N GLY A 217 12.35 25.67 6.77
CA GLY A 217 12.05 26.55 7.89
C GLY A 217 13.19 26.57 8.91
N LEU A 218 12.95 26.03 10.11
CA LEU A 218 13.93 25.88 11.19
C LEU A 218 14.38 24.42 11.40
N ALA A 219 14.23 23.58 10.37
CA ALA A 219 14.63 22.18 10.42
C ALA A 219 15.54 21.83 9.24
N VAL A 220 16.30 20.76 9.41
CA VAL A 220 16.93 20.03 8.30
C VAL A 220 16.07 18.80 7.99
N VAL A 221 15.87 18.54 6.70
CA VAL A 221 15.14 17.37 6.21
C VAL A 221 16.06 16.55 5.33
N PHE A 222 16.15 15.26 5.65
CA PHE A 222 16.82 14.25 4.84
C PHE A 222 15.77 13.42 4.12
N GLU A 223 15.90 13.31 2.81
CA GLU A 223 15.22 12.29 2.03
C GLU A 223 16.14 11.08 1.96
N VAL A 224 15.62 9.91 2.32
CA VAL A 224 16.38 8.65 2.28
C VAL A 224 15.79 7.72 1.23
N GLU A 225 16.67 6.93 0.62
CA GLU A 225 16.24 5.94 -0.36
C GLU A 225 15.29 4.93 0.31
N SER A 226 14.18 4.66 -0.35
CA SER A 226 13.22 3.67 0.10
C SER A 226 12.56 3.00 -1.10
N HIS A 227 12.14 1.76 -0.90
CA HIS A 227 11.32 1.02 -1.86
C HIS A 227 10.19 0.29 -1.14
N TRP A 228 9.17 -0.08 -1.91
CA TRP A 228 8.05 -0.86 -1.41
C TRP A 228 8.44 -2.32 -1.23
N THR A 229 8.10 -2.87 -0.07
CA THR A 229 8.34 -4.27 0.27
C THR A 229 7.33 -4.74 1.32
N PRO A 230 7.03 -6.04 1.42
CA PRO A 230 6.33 -6.59 2.57
C PRO A 230 7.03 -6.23 3.89
N LEU A 231 6.26 -5.89 4.92
CA LEU A 231 6.80 -5.47 6.22
C LEU A 231 7.53 -6.59 6.96
N GLU A 232 7.26 -7.84 6.59
CA GLU A 232 8.01 -9.04 6.97
C GLU A 232 8.21 -9.95 5.75
N PRO A 233 9.24 -10.82 5.75
CA PRO A 233 9.46 -11.77 4.67
C PRO A 233 8.24 -12.68 4.43
N VAL A 234 7.85 -12.82 3.16
CA VAL A 234 6.75 -13.70 2.77
C VAL A 234 7.20 -15.16 2.82
N PRO A 235 6.48 -16.05 3.52
CA PRO A 235 6.81 -17.47 3.53
C PRO A 235 6.82 -18.07 2.12
N ALA A 236 7.78 -18.96 1.83
CA ALA A 236 7.90 -19.60 0.52
C ALA A 236 6.61 -20.35 0.10
N ALA A 237 5.94 -21.01 1.06
CA ALA A 237 4.68 -21.71 0.80
C ALA A 237 3.56 -20.75 0.34
N ALA A 238 3.50 -19.54 0.89
CA ALA A 238 2.55 -18.51 0.46
C ALA A 238 2.88 -17.96 -0.94
N LEU A 239 4.17 -17.82 -1.28
CA LEU A 239 4.59 -17.40 -2.64
C LEU A 239 4.29 -18.46 -3.70
N ASN A 240 4.24 -19.74 -3.34
CA ASN A 240 3.98 -20.81 -4.29
C ASN A 240 2.53 -20.92 -4.75
N VAL A 241 1.59 -20.23 -4.09
CA VAL A 241 0.15 -20.28 -4.42
C VAL A 241 -0.37 -19.04 -5.16
N ILE A 242 0.50 -18.09 -5.48
CA ILE A 242 0.16 -16.88 -6.22
C ILE A 242 0.63 -16.97 -7.68
N PRO A 243 0.05 -16.19 -8.61
CA PRO A 243 0.49 -16.15 -10.00
C PRO A 243 1.98 -15.78 -10.12
N SER A 244 2.66 -16.34 -11.13
CA SER A 244 4.10 -16.09 -11.35
C SER A 244 4.41 -14.63 -11.72
N ASP A 245 3.43 -13.88 -12.21
CA ASP A 245 3.53 -12.45 -12.55
C ASP A 245 3.02 -11.52 -11.43
N ALA A 246 2.80 -12.05 -10.22
CA ALA A 246 2.45 -11.24 -9.05
C ALA A 246 3.60 -10.30 -8.69
N ASP A 247 3.23 -9.09 -8.25
CA ASP A 247 4.21 -8.11 -7.77
C ASP A 247 4.80 -8.58 -6.43
N PRO A 248 6.13 -8.80 -6.33
CA PRO A 248 6.74 -9.25 -5.08
C PRO A 248 6.59 -8.24 -3.94
N ALA A 249 6.41 -6.95 -4.26
CA ALA A 249 6.13 -5.94 -3.26
C ALA A 249 4.70 -6.02 -2.72
N PHE A 250 3.74 -6.52 -3.52
CA PHE A 250 2.32 -6.62 -3.17
C PHE A 250 1.71 -7.96 -3.65
N PRO A 251 2.18 -9.12 -3.14
CA PRO A 251 1.88 -10.43 -3.73
C PRO A 251 0.39 -10.81 -3.74
N TRP A 252 -0.42 -10.23 -2.85
CA TRP A 252 -1.87 -10.42 -2.84
C TRP A 252 -2.61 -9.63 -3.91
N ARG A 253 -2.08 -8.51 -4.42
CA ARG A 253 -2.80 -7.61 -5.36
C ARG A 253 -2.95 -8.21 -6.74
N ALA A 254 -4.02 -7.81 -7.44
CA ALA A 254 -4.22 -8.15 -8.84
C ALA A 254 -2.96 -7.89 -9.68
N THR A 255 -2.57 -8.88 -10.49
CA THR A 255 -1.35 -8.84 -11.28
C THR A 255 -1.45 -7.75 -12.34
N LEU A 256 -0.31 -7.44 -12.99
CA LEU A 256 -0.33 -6.48 -14.10
C LEU A 256 -1.21 -6.96 -15.26
N SER A 257 -1.22 -8.27 -15.53
CA SER A 257 -2.05 -8.86 -16.58
C SER A 257 -3.54 -8.80 -16.24
N GLU A 258 -3.91 -9.11 -15.00
CA GLU A 258 -5.28 -9.01 -14.48
C GLU A 258 -5.81 -7.57 -14.55
N ARG A 259 -5.02 -6.59 -14.07
CA ARG A 259 -5.40 -5.17 -14.12
C ARG A 259 -5.53 -4.64 -15.55
N ARG A 260 -4.64 -5.05 -16.46
CA ARG A 260 -4.74 -4.70 -17.89
C ARG A 260 -6.02 -5.25 -18.51
N ARG A 261 -6.40 -6.49 -18.18
CA ARG A 261 -7.65 -7.10 -18.65
C ARG A 261 -8.87 -6.34 -18.14
N LEU A 262 -8.92 -6.00 -16.84
CA LEU A 262 -10.01 -5.22 -16.26
C LEU A 262 -10.13 -3.84 -16.92
N ASN A 263 -9.03 -3.11 -17.03
CA ASN A 263 -9.03 -1.79 -17.64
C ASN A 263 -9.43 -1.84 -19.12
N GLY A 264 -9.02 -2.88 -19.85
CA GLY A 264 -9.48 -3.10 -21.23
C GLY A 264 -11.00 -3.25 -21.34
N LEU A 265 -11.63 -4.00 -20.42
CA LEU A 265 -13.09 -4.17 -20.39
C LEU A 265 -13.81 -2.87 -19.99
N VAL A 266 -13.23 -2.07 -19.09
CA VAL A 266 -13.76 -0.75 -18.71
C VAL A 266 -13.72 0.21 -19.90
N GLU A 267 -12.59 0.30 -20.60
CA GLU A 267 -12.49 1.15 -21.80
C GLU A 267 -13.43 0.70 -22.91
N GLU A 268 -13.55 -0.61 -23.13
CA GLU A 268 -14.51 -1.16 -24.10
C GLU A 268 -15.95 -0.77 -23.76
N ALA A 269 -16.34 -0.84 -22.48
CA ALA A 269 -17.66 -0.41 -22.03
C ALA A 269 -17.90 1.09 -22.30
N ARG A 270 -16.92 1.94 -22.00
CA ARG A 270 -16.99 3.39 -22.29
C ARG A 270 -17.13 3.66 -23.79
N HIS A 271 -16.35 2.98 -24.63
CA HIS A 271 -16.44 3.11 -26.08
C HIS A 271 -17.81 2.69 -26.63
N ARG A 272 -18.35 1.55 -26.18
CA ARG A 272 -19.67 1.07 -26.60
C ARG A 272 -20.80 2.00 -26.17
N PHE A 273 -20.69 2.59 -24.98
CA PHE A 273 -21.66 3.58 -24.50
C PHE A 273 -21.60 4.89 -25.32
N ALA A 274 -20.41 5.38 -25.66
CA ALA A 274 -20.26 6.55 -26.51
C ALA A 274 -20.87 6.33 -27.91
N ALA A 275 -20.62 5.17 -28.51
CA ALA A 275 -21.12 4.82 -29.85
C ALA A 275 -22.65 4.68 -29.91
N THR A 276 -23.31 4.34 -28.81
CA THR A 276 -24.79 4.22 -28.74
C THR A 276 -25.51 5.55 -28.55
N ARG A 277 -24.81 6.60 -28.07
CA ARG A 277 -25.38 7.94 -27.87
C ARG A 277 -25.05 8.95 -28.97
N ASP A 278 -24.03 8.68 -29.78
CA ASP A 278 -23.63 9.55 -30.88
C ASP A 278 -23.50 8.75 -32.20
N PRO A 279 -24.61 8.19 -32.71
CA PRO A 279 -24.59 7.49 -33.99
C PRO A 279 -24.43 8.54 -35.09
N ARG A 280 -23.20 8.71 -35.56
CA ARG A 280 -22.95 9.44 -36.82
C ARG A 280 -23.61 8.73 -37.99
#